data_AF-A0A932ZE87-F1
#
_entry.id   AF-A0A932ZE87-F1
#
_cell.length_a   1.000
_cell.length_b   1.000
_cell.length_c   1.000
_cell.angle_alpha   90.00
_cell.angle_beta   90.00
_cell.angle_gamma   90.00
#
_symmetry.space_group_name_H-M   'P 1'
#
loop_
_entity.id
_entity.type
_entity.pdbx_description
1 polymer ?
#
loop_
_entity_poly.entity_id
_entity_poly.type
_entity_poly.pdbx_seq_one_letter_code
_entity_poly.pdbx_strand_id
1 'polypeptide(L)'
;CPQPLRDLVAQLVRALQAMGFPCEEREYAPHITLLRDARRAPAAQIAGVIPWRAADFVLLQSVRRDGAVVYEIVKRWPLMPVV
;
A
#
# COMPACT_ATOMS: atom_id res chain seq x y z
N CYS A 1 -13.28 2.15 -2.69
CA CYS A 1 -12.30 2.12 -1.59
C CYS A 1 -13.02 2.33 -0.25
N PRO A 2 -12.75 1.53 0.79
CA PRO A 2 -13.30 1.76 2.13
C PRO A 2 -12.85 3.10 2.71
N GLN A 3 -13.75 3.83 3.38
CA GLN A 3 -13.42 5.12 4.02
C GLN A 3 -12.25 5.02 5.02
N PRO A 4 -12.17 3.99 5.89
CA PRO A 4 -11.06 3.88 6.84
C PRO A 4 -9.67 3.84 6.20
N LEU A 5 -9.54 3.26 5.00
CA LEU A 5 -8.27 3.24 4.27
C LEU A 5 -7.90 4.62 3.74
N ARG A 6 -8.86 5.39 3.22
CA ARG A 6 -8.63 6.78 2.81
C ARG A 6 -8.21 7.64 4.00
N ASP A 7 -8.87 7.48 5.14
CA ASP A 7 -8.55 8.24 6.35
C ASP A 7 -7.15 7.93 6.86
N LEU A 8 -6.74 6.65 6.84
CA LEU A 8 -5.39 6.24 7.19
C LEU A 8 -4.35 6.90 6.29
N VAL A 9 -4.53 6.84 4.97
CA VAL A 9 -3.57 7.45 4.02
C VAL A 9 -3.51 8.96 4.21
N ALA A 10 -4.65 9.64 4.36
CA ALA A 10 -4.69 11.08 4.57
C ALA A 10 -3.99 11.51 5.88
N GLN A 11 -4.14 10.72 6.95
CA GLN A 11 -3.43 10.95 8.21
C GLN A 11 -1.92 10.78 8.07
N LEU A 12 -1.48 9.71 7.39
CA LEU A 12 -0.05 9.46 7.14
C LEU A 12 0.57 10.57 6.29
N VAL A 13 -0.08 10.97 5.19
CA VAL A 13 0.41 12.04 4.31
C VAL A 13 0.54 13.36 5.07
N ARG A 14 -0.49 13.77 5.84
CA ARG A 14 -0.41 15.00 6.64
C ARG A 14 0.74 14.98 7.64
N ALA A 15 0.93 13.86 8.34
CA ALA A 15 2.03 13.72 9.31
C ALA A 15 3.40 13.78 8.63
N LEU A 16 3.57 13.10 7.50
CA LEU A 16 4.82 13.11 6.73
C LEU A 16 5.13 14.51 6.18
N GLN A 17 4.14 15.20 5.60
CA GLN A 17 4.29 16.56 5.11
C GLN A 17 4.67 17.54 6.22
N ALA A 18 4.05 17.44 7.41
CA ALA A 18 4.39 18.28 8.56
C ALA A 18 5.84 18.07 9.05
N MET A 19 6.41 16.89 8.81
CA MET A 19 7.81 16.58 9.09
C MET A 19 8.76 16.91 7.92
N GLY A 20 8.26 17.50 6.82
CA GLY A 20 9.05 17.90 5.65
C GLY A 20 9.36 16.77 4.67
N PHE A 21 8.69 15.62 4.77
CA PHE A 21 8.86 14.54 3.80
C PHE A 21 8.05 14.81 2.52
N PRO A 22 8.65 14.59 1.33
CA PRO A 22 7.91 14.65 0.08
C PRO A 22 6.88 13.51 0.05
N CYS A 23 5.66 13.82 -0.38
CA CYS A 23 4.58 12.88 -0.54
C CYS A 23 4.05 12.92 -1.98
N GLU A 24 3.40 11.84 -2.40
CA GLU A 24 2.72 11.76 -3.70
C GLU A 24 1.58 12.78 -3.80
N GLU A 25 1.53 13.53 -4.89
CA GLU A 25 0.47 14.55 -5.13
C GLU A 25 -0.75 13.96 -5.83
N ARG A 26 -0.57 12.85 -6.56
CA ARG A 26 -1.67 12.18 -7.26
C ARG A 26 -2.70 11.66 -6.26
N GLU A 27 -3.96 11.66 -6.71
CA GLU A 27 -5.04 11.06 -5.93
C GLU A 27 -4.72 9.60 -5.60
N TYR A 28 -4.95 9.22 -4.34
CA TYR A 28 -4.68 7.88 -3.86
C TYR A 28 -5.63 6.85 -4.51
N ALA A 29 -5.10 6.09 -5.47
CA ALA A 29 -5.75 4.94 -6.08
C ALA A 29 -5.23 3.64 -5.43
N PRO A 30 -5.96 3.01 -4.49
CA PRO A 30 -5.51 1.76 -3.86
C PRO A 30 -5.42 0.63 -4.88
N HIS A 31 -4.24 0.02 -5.00
CA HIS A 31 -3.97 -1.03 -5.97
C HIS A 31 -2.92 -2.01 -5.43
N ILE A 32 -2.88 -3.20 -6.03
CA ILE A 32 -1.80 -4.18 -5.86
C ILE A 32 -1.14 -4.33 -7.22
N THR A 33 0.17 -4.06 -7.29
CA THR A 33 0.92 -4.24 -8.53
C THR A 33 1.09 -5.73 -8.82
N LEU A 34 0.53 -6.21 -9.93
CA LEU A 34 0.65 -7.62 -10.37
C LEU A 34 1.80 -7.83 -11.35
N LEU A 35 2.03 -6.86 -12.23
CA LEU A 35 3.04 -6.92 -13.28
C LEU A 35 3.70 -5.55 -13.41
N ARG A 36 5.03 -5.53 -13.54
CA ARG A 36 5.82 -4.34 -13.87
C ARG A 36 6.25 -4.43 -15.33
N ASP A 37 6.47 -3.27 -15.96
CA ASP A 37 6.88 -3.16 -17.37
C ASP A 37 5.92 -3.84 -18.36
N ALA A 38 4.62 -3.85 -18.02
CA ALA A 38 3.57 -4.41 -18.85
C ALA A 38 3.41 -3.58 -20.14
N ARG A 39 3.84 -4.13 -21.29
CA ARG A 39 3.67 -3.48 -22.60
C ARG A 39 2.26 -3.58 -23.17
N ARG A 40 1.48 -4.54 -22.66
CA ARG A 40 0.08 -4.79 -23.02
C ARG A 40 -0.66 -5.24 -21.77
N ALA A 41 -1.95 -4.91 -21.68
CA ALA A 41 -2.81 -5.42 -20.62
C ALA A 41 -2.89 -6.96 -20.70
N PRO A 42 -2.86 -7.68 -19.57
CA PRO A 42 -3.12 -9.12 -19.55
C PRO A 42 -4.50 -9.42 -20.15
N ALA A 43 -4.60 -10.47 -20.95
CA ALA A 43 -5.89 -10.92 -21.50
C ALA A 43 -6.83 -11.52 -20.43
N ALA A 44 -6.26 -11.91 -19.28
CA ALA A 44 -7.01 -12.49 -18.17
C ALA A 44 -7.84 -11.42 -17.45
N GLN A 45 -9.15 -11.62 -17.41
CA GLN A 45 -10.02 -10.93 -16.46
C GLN A 45 -9.95 -11.66 -15.12
N ILE A 46 -9.66 -10.92 -14.05
CA ILE A 46 -9.75 -11.47 -12.69
C ILE A 46 -11.24 -11.67 -12.40
N ALA A 47 -11.66 -12.93 -12.25
CA ALA A 47 -13.02 -13.27 -11.94
C ALA A 47 -13.26 -13.16 -10.42
N GLY A 48 -14.27 -12.39 -10.04
CA GLY A 48 -14.85 -12.40 -8.69
C GLY A 48 -14.23 -11.43 -7.69
N VAL A 49 -14.96 -11.25 -6.58
CA VAL A 49 -14.51 -10.50 -5.40
C VAL A 49 -13.68 -11.45 -4.53
N ILE A 50 -12.48 -11.01 -4.15
CA ILE A 50 -11.68 -11.72 -3.14
C ILE A 50 -12.04 -11.13 -1.77
N PRO A 51 -12.81 -11.84 -0.91
CA PRO A 51 -13.10 -11.35 0.42
C PRO A 51 -11.79 -11.34 1.22
N TRP A 52 -11.33 -10.14 1.57
CA TRP A 52 -10.10 -9.94 2.30
C TRP A 52 -10.27 -8.85 3.35
N ARG A 53 -9.74 -9.11 4.55
CA ARG A 53 -9.73 -8.16 5.66
C ARG A 53 -8.29 -7.94 6.09
N ALA A 54 -7.84 -6.69 6.02
CA ALA A 54 -6.58 -6.28 6.63
C ALA A 54 -6.69 -6.37 8.16
N ALA A 55 -5.74 -7.04 8.81
CA ALA A 55 -5.64 -7.12 10.28
C ALA A 55 -4.62 -6.12 10.85
N ASP A 56 -3.66 -5.69 10.05
CA ASP A 56 -2.59 -4.77 10.40
C ASP A 56 -2.10 -4.00 9.17
N PHE A 57 -1.35 -2.93 9.41
CA PHE A 57 -0.51 -2.28 8.40
C PHE A 57 0.93 -2.17 8.92
N VAL A 58 1.88 -2.05 7.99
CA VAL A 58 3.31 -2.08 8.30
C VAL A 58 4.05 -0.92 7.66
N LEU A 59 5.12 -0.47 8.33
CA LEU A 59 6.18 0.31 7.73
C LEU A 59 7.20 -0.70 7.23
N LEU A 60 7.44 -0.67 5.93
CA LEU A 60 8.37 -1.58 5.26
C LEU A 60 9.55 -0.80 4.71
N GLN A 61 10.70 -1.45 4.70
CA GLN A 61 11.91 -0.99 4.05
C GLN A 61 12.20 -1.87 2.85
N SER A 62 12.54 -1.25 1.72
CA SER A 62 13.00 -1.94 0.52
C SER A 62 14.54 -1.96 0.52
N VAL A 63 15.14 -3.13 0.76
CA VAL A 63 16.60 -3.31 0.75
C VAL A 63 17.06 -4.06 -0.49
N ARG A 64 18.25 -3.74 -1.01
CA ARG A 64 18.88 -4.53 -2.07
C ARG A 64 19.82 -5.55 -1.43
N ARG A 65 19.60 -6.83 -1.74
CA ARG A 65 20.44 -7.95 -1.27
C ARG A 65 20.72 -8.87 -2.44
N ASP A 66 21.99 -9.12 -2.72
CA ASP A 66 22.46 -10.02 -3.78
C ASP A 66 21.79 -9.78 -5.15
N GLY A 67 21.57 -8.50 -5.49
CA GLY A 67 20.94 -8.09 -6.76
C GLY A 67 19.41 -8.11 -6.78
N ALA A 68 18.75 -8.62 -5.73
CA ALA A 68 17.30 -8.63 -5.58
C ALA A 68 16.80 -7.54 -4.62
N VAL A 69 15.55 -7.10 -4.79
CA VAL A 69 14.86 -6.24 -3.81
C VAL A 69 14.13 -7.14 -2.81
N VAL A 70 14.40 -6.93 -1.52
CA VAL A 70 13.75 -7.61 -0.39
C VAL A 70 12.99 -6.57 0.43
N TYR A 71 11.81 -6.95 0.92
CA TYR A 71 11.03 -6.12 1.83
C TYR A 71 11.22 -6.58 3.28
N GLU A 72 11.66 -5.67 4.13
CA GLU A 72 11.82 -5.89 5.57
C GLU A 72 10.79 -5.08 6.34
N ILE A 73 10.10 -5.71 7.29
CA ILE A 73 9.14 -5.01 8.15
C ILE A 73 9.91 -4.27 9.24
N VAL A 74 9.82 -2.95 9.24
CA VAL A 74 10.42 -2.09 10.28
C VAL A 74 9.51 -2.05 11.50
N LYS A 75 8.19 -1.92 11.27
CA LYS A 75 7.19 -1.86 12.34
C LYS A 75 5.82 -2.29 11.84
N ARG A 76 5.01 -2.89 12.73
CA ARG A 76 3.63 -3.31 12.48
C ARG A 76 2.67 -2.62 13.46
N TRP A 77 1.51 -2.24 12.97
CA TRP A 77 0.41 -1.70 13.77
C TRP A 77 -0.86 -2.52 13.52
N PRO A 78 -1.42 -3.20 14.54
CA PRO A 78 -2.69 -3.89 14.40
C PRO A 78 -3.83 -2.89 14.17
N LEU A 79 -4.77 -3.24 13.31
CA LEU A 79 -6.00 -2.48 13.10
C LEU A 79 -7.02 -2.91 14.14
N MET A 80 -7.59 -1.94 14.86
CA MET A 80 -8.73 -2.21 15.73
C MET A 80 -9.95 -2.58 14.89
N PRO A 81 -10.82 -3.48 15.37
CA PRO A 81 -12.12 -3.68 14.74
C PRO A 81 -12.87 -2.36 14.66
N VAL A 82 -13.46 -2.06 13.49
CA VAL A 82 -14.50 -1.04 13.42
C VAL A 82 -15.71 -1.64 14.15
N VAL A 83 -16.05 -1.04 15.29
CA VAL A 83 -17.20 -1.44 16.13
C VAL A 83 -18.48 -0.84 15.56
#